data_AF-A0A969CD43-F1
#
_entry.id   AF-A0A969CD43-F1
#
_cell.length_a   1.000
_cell.length_b   1.000
_cell.length_c   1.000
_cell.angle_alpha   90.00
_cell.angle_beta   90.00
_cell.angle_gamma   90.00
#
_symmetry.space_group_name_H-M   'P 1'
#
loop_
_entity.id
_entity.type
_entity.pdbx_description
1 polymer ?
#
loop_
_entity_poly.entity_id
_entity_poly.type
_entity_poly.pdbx_seq_one_letter_code
_entity_poly.pdbx_strand_id
1 'polypeptide(L)'
;MPVIAMEVQTAQNHPNADALRVYSFAAPGWEPVQIVANSENVYDVGDIAAIALTDSVLKDGTQIKPAKLRGVYSFGMAMGKVAAEIGTDLSAIYCQETVARSTVMQTWPSIELLYNLRRSLELLGEAPKLTYRAKIKLDGTNGGIQIFTDGKVAVQSRSQIIFPENDNLGFANWVNQNINYFANLASSEHVTIFGEWCGKGIQKRTAVSECDRKIFAVFAIQFGGTDGKVAKLEIRPDQIAEFLPQHPDIFVLPFYGEPFVLDFGDRSQLESAVNAINQAVDTVEKVDPWVKETFGIEGIGEGLVLFPESGELAERLSYAELLFKAKGEKHQAVKTKTPVQIDPEVAKSIDEFVNLFVTPARLEQAVTAVGCDGFDMAKIGNFLQWFVADVQKESSAELEAAQLSWKEVNKAVMNAAKKWYQEQAKSL
;
A
#
# COMPACT_ATOMS: atom_id res chain seq x y z
N MET A 1 -17.44 -9.45 14.21
CA MET A 1 -18.91 -9.37 14.33
C MET A 1 -19.27 -8.21 15.26
N PRO A 2 -20.55 -7.78 15.35
CA PRO A 2 -20.92 -6.64 16.17
C PRO A 2 -21.16 -6.97 17.66
N VAL A 3 -21.32 -5.92 18.46
CA VAL A 3 -21.89 -5.97 19.81
C VAL A 3 -23.36 -5.58 19.72
N ILE A 4 -24.28 -6.47 20.08
CA ILE A 4 -25.72 -6.26 19.93
C ILE A 4 -26.41 -6.18 21.30
N ALA A 5 -27.39 -5.29 21.45
CA ALA A 5 -28.29 -5.31 22.60
C ALA A 5 -29.21 -6.54 22.51
N MET A 6 -29.06 -7.52 23.39
CA MET A 6 -29.84 -8.77 23.38
C MET A 6 -30.53 -8.99 24.73
N GLU A 7 -31.71 -9.61 24.69
CA GLU A 7 -32.49 -9.96 25.87
C GLU A 7 -32.08 -11.33 26.41
N VAL A 8 -31.97 -11.46 27.74
CA VAL A 8 -31.74 -12.73 28.42
C VAL A 8 -32.99 -13.61 28.33
N GLN A 9 -32.88 -14.73 27.64
CA GLN A 9 -33.94 -15.73 27.51
C GLN A 9 -33.90 -16.77 28.62
N THR A 10 -32.70 -17.24 28.97
CA THR A 10 -32.51 -18.22 30.04
C THR A 10 -31.29 -17.88 30.88
N ALA A 11 -31.37 -18.21 32.17
CA ALA A 11 -30.28 -18.06 33.13
C ALA A 11 -30.23 -19.30 34.03
N GLN A 12 -29.16 -20.09 33.93
CA GLN A 12 -29.01 -21.35 34.65
C GLN A 12 -27.65 -21.41 35.37
N ASN A 13 -27.58 -22.15 36.46
CA ASN A 13 -26.29 -22.44 37.10
C ASN A 13 -25.45 -23.31 36.18
N HIS A 14 -24.14 -23.05 36.13
CA HIS A 14 -23.25 -23.86 35.32
C HIS A 14 -23.15 -25.29 35.88
N PRO A 15 -23.29 -26.34 35.05
CA PRO A 15 -23.41 -27.73 35.54
C PRO A 15 -22.15 -28.23 36.28
N ASN A 16 -21.00 -27.64 35.97
CA ASN A 16 -19.69 -28.07 36.47
C ASN A 16 -18.93 -26.97 37.25
N ALA A 17 -19.57 -25.88 37.67
CA ALA A 17 -18.91 -24.79 38.40
C ALA A 17 -19.89 -23.89 39.18
N ASP A 18 -19.63 -23.68 40.48
CA ASP A 18 -20.52 -22.91 41.36
C ASP A 18 -20.46 -21.38 41.14
N ALA A 19 -19.33 -20.88 40.63
CA ALA A 19 -19.10 -19.45 40.40
C ALA A 19 -19.45 -18.98 38.97
N LEU A 20 -20.02 -19.85 38.15
CA LEU A 20 -20.36 -19.55 36.75
C LEU A 20 -21.84 -19.79 36.48
N ARG A 21 -22.38 -19.05 35.52
CA ARG A 21 -23.75 -19.22 35.03
C ARG A 21 -23.75 -19.31 33.52
N VAL A 22 -24.73 -20.05 32.99
CA VAL A 22 -24.96 -20.21 31.56
C VAL A 22 -26.20 -19.42 31.19
N TYR A 23 -26.05 -18.53 30.22
CA TYR A 23 -27.09 -17.66 29.72
C TYR A 23 -27.37 -17.94 28.25
N SER A 24 -28.62 -17.77 27.83
CA SER A 24 -29.01 -17.66 26.42
C SER A 24 -29.54 -16.25 26.17
N PHE A 25 -28.99 -15.58 25.17
CA PHE A 25 -29.40 -14.23 24.77
C PHE A 25 -30.02 -14.25 23.37
N ALA A 26 -31.07 -13.46 23.13
CA ALA A 26 -31.74 -13.37 21.84
C ALA A 26 -32.03 -11.93 21.43
N ALA A 27 -32.03 -11.68 20.13
CA ALA A 27 -32.51 -10.45 19.51
C ALA A 27 -33.15 -10.79 18.15
N PRO A 28 -34.16 -10.02 17.69
CA PRO A 28 -34.76 -10.23 16.37
C PRO A 28 -33.71 -10.17 15.25
N GLY A 29 -33.73 -11.15 14.34
CA GLY A 29 -32.78 -11.24 13.22
C GLY A 29 -31.42 -11.87 13.56
N TRP A 30 -31.22 -12.33 14.80
CA TRP A 30 -30.00 -12.99 15.26
C TRP A 30 -30.28 -14.38 15.82
N GLU A 31 -29.36 -15.33 15.61
CA GLU A 31 -29.43 -16.63 16.30
C GLU A 31 -29.19 -16.45 17.80
N PRO A 32 -29.90 -17.19 18.69
CA PRO A 32 -29.64 -17.15 20.12
C PRO A 32 -28.21 -17.53 20.48
N VAL A 33 -27.59 -16.78 21.39
CA VAL A 33 -26.18 -16.94 21.76
C VAL A 33 -26.04 -17.45 23.19
N GLN A 34 -25.32 -18.55 23.36
CA GLN A 34 -24.97 -19.07 24.68
C GLN A 34 -23.69 -18.42 25.21
N ILE A 35 -23.76 -17.83 26.40
CA ILE A 35 -22.61 -17.20 27.06
C ILE A 35 -22.46 -17.72 28.48
N VAL A 36 -21.21 -18.02 28.85
CA VAL A 36 -20.84 -18.34 30.22
C VAL A 36 -20.28 -17.07 30.87
N ALA A 37 -20.92 -16.60 31.94
CA ALA A 37 -20.48 -15.43 32.69
C ALA A 37 -20.20 -15.77 34.15
N ASN A 38 -19.38 -14.95 34.80
CA ASN A 38 -19.09 -15.08 36.22
C ASN A 38 -20.29 -14.66 37.08
N SER A 39 -20.28 -15.07 38.34
CA SER A 39 -21.33 -14.73 39.31
C SER A 39 -21.31 -13.27 39.80
N GLU A 40 -20.33 -12.46 39.37
CA GLU A 40 -20.24 -11.05 39.75
C GLU A 40 -21.19 -10.17 38.93
N ASN A 41 -21.43 -10.54 37.67
CA ASN A 41 -22.39 -9.88 36.79
C ASN A 41 -23.58 -10.82 36.56
N VAL A 42 -24.61 -10.69 37.40
CA VAL A 42 -25.83 -11.51 37.33
C VAL A 42 -26.88 -10.79 36.47
N TYR A 43 -27.37 -11.53 35.47
CA TYR A 43 -28.49 -11.14 34.63
C TYR A 43 -29.72 -11.97 34.97
N ASP A 44 -30.88 -11.33 35.00
CA ASP A 44 -32.19 -11.93 35.17
C ASP A 44 -32.87 -12.09 33.79
N VAL A 45 -33.79 -13.06 33.68
CA VAL A 45 -34.57 -13.25 32.45
C VAL A 45 -35.36 -11.98 32.14
N GLY A 46 -35.27 -11.49 30.91
CA GLY A 46 -35.84 -10.21 30.47
C GLY A 46 -34.91 -9.00 30.56
N ASP A 47 -33.73 -9.12 31.20
CA ASP A 47 -32.72 -8.06 31.14
C ASP A 47 -32.19 -7.89 29.71
N ILE A 48 -31.84 -6.66 29.35
CA ILE A 48 -31.16 -6.34 28.09
C ILE A 48 -29.68 -6.09 28.40
N ALA A 49 -28.81 -6.80 27.70
CA ALA A 49 -27.36 -6.68 27.85
C ALA A 49 -26.68 -6.45 26.49
N ALA A 50 -25.54 -5.75 26.51
CA ALA A 50 -24.68 -5.63 25.34
C ALA A 50 -23.87 -6.92 25.18
N ILE A 51 -24.07 -7.62 24.06
CA ILE A 51 -23.46 -8.91 23.78
C ILE A 51 -22.44 -8.79 22.66
N ALA A 52 -21.16 -8.95 23.01
CA ALA A 52 -20.08 -9.03 22.05
C ALA A 52 -20.06 -10.43 21.42
N LEU A 53 -20.35 -10.52 20.12
CA LEU A 53 -20.37 -11.78 19.40
C LEU A 53 -18.96 -12.27 19.08
N THR A 54 -18.81 -13.57 18.80
CA THR A 54 -17.55 -14.15 18.33
C THR A 54 -16.99 -13.37 17.13
N ASP A 55 -15.68 -13.18 17.07
CA ASP A 55 -14.94 -12.36 16.09
C ASP A 55 -15.13 -10.83 16.25
N SER A 56 -15.77 -10.37 17.33
CA SER A 56 -15.69 -8.96 17.72
C SER A 56 -14.30 -8.66 18.29
N VAL A 57 -13.79 -7.44 18.08
CA VAL A 57 -12.59 -6.94 18.76
C VAL A 57 -13.04 -5.78 19.62
N LEU A 58 -12.89 -5.88 20.94
CA LEU A 58 -13.28 -4.82 21.88
C LEU A 58 -12.30 -3.65 21.86
N LYS A 59 -12.70 -2.48 22.36
CA LYS A 59 -11.88 -1.25 22.42
C LYS A 59 -10.50 -1.43 23.05
N ASP A 60 -10.38 -2.34 24.01
CA ASP A 60 -9.12 -2.69 24.68
C ASP A 60 -8.23 -3.68 23.89
N GLY A 61 -8.63 -4.06 22.68
CA GLY A 61 -7.95 -5.03 21.82
C GLY A 61 -8.34 -6.48 22.07
N THR A 62 -9.25 -6.75 23.02
CA THR A 62 -9.68 -8.12 23.31
C THR A 62 -10.46 -8.71 22.14
N GLN A 63 -9.92 -9.75 21.52
CA GLN A 63 -10.60 -10.50 20.47
C GLN A 63 -11.53 -11.56 21.06
N ILE A 64 -12.83 -11.45 20.79
CA ILE A 64 -13.84 -12.41 21.24
C ILE A 64 -13.73 -13.67 20.39
N LYS A 65 -13.48 -14.81 21.04
CA LYS A 65 -13.39 -16.13 20.41
C LYS A 65 -14.28 -17.11 21.16
N PRO A 66 -14.71 -18.22 20.53
CA PRO A 66 -15.39 -19.28 21.25
C PRO A 66 -14.47 -19.82 22.34
N ALA A 67 -14.98 -19.92 23.56
CA ALA A 67 -14.25 -20.44 24.70
C ALA A 67 -14.99 -21.62 25.29
N LYS A 68 -14.25 -22.60 25.83
CA LYS A 68 -14.84 -23.73 26.57
C LYS A 68 -14.47 -23.60 28.04
N LEU A 69 -15.46 -23.30 28.88
CA LEU A 69 -15.28 -23.17 30.32
C LEU A 69 -15.88 -24.39 30.99
N ARG A 70 -15.03 -25.19 31.65
CA ARG A 70 -15.45 -26.36 32.44
C ARG A 70 -16.43 -27.30 31.70
N GLY A 71 -16.20 -27.48 30.39
CA GLY A 71 -17.00 -28.38 29.55
C GLY A 71 -18.12 -27.72 28.75
N VAL A 72 -18.53 -26.49 29.06
CA VAL A 72 -19.59 -25.75 28.35
C VAL A 72 -18.97 -24.68 27.45
N TYR A 73 -19.53 -24.51 26.24
CA TYR A 73 -19.07 -23.48 25.30
C TYR A 73 -19.72 -22.12 25.56
N SER A 74 -18.94 -21.06 25.41
CA SER A 74 -19.37 -19.67 25.36
C SER A 74 -19.04 -19.12 23.98
N PHE A 75 -20.03 -18.55 23.29
CA PHE A 75 -19.92 -18.05 21.92
C PHE A 75 -19.98 -16.51 21.83
N GLY A 76 -19.59 -15.84 22.91
CA GLY A 76 -19.54 -14.40 23.02
C GLY A 76 -19.15 -13.97 24.43
N MET A 77 -19.30 -12.67 24.69
CA MET A 77 -19.05 -12.04 25.99
C MET A 77 -20.17 -11.04 26.29
N ALA A 78 -20.76 -11.12 27.50
CA ALA A 78 -21.72 -10.12 27.97
C ALA A 78 -20.95 -8.93 28.58
N MET A 79 -21.19 -7.74 28.04
CA MET A 79 -20.49 -6.50 28.38
C MET A 79 -21.16 -5.71 29.53
N GLY A 80 -22.33 -6.16 30.00
CA GLY A 80 -23.14 -5.50 31.02
C GLY A 80 -24.55 -5.16 30.54
N LYS A 81 -25.44 -4.83 31.50
CA LYS A 81 -26.80 -4.39 31.20
C LYS A 81 -26.78 -3.03 30.50
N VAL A 82 -27.71 -2.82 29.57
CA VAL A 82 -27.84 -1.58 28.79
C VAL A 82 -29.30 -1.14 28.69
N ALA A 83 -29.52 0.16 28.47
CA ALA A 83 -30.85 0.74 28.28
C ALA A 83 -31.25 0.87 26.79
N ALA A 84 -30.51 0.23 25.88
CA ALA A 84 -30.78 0.25 24.44
C ALA A 84 -31.95 -0.68 24.07
N GLU A 85 -32.62 -0.40 22.96
CA GLU A 85 -33.65 -1.28 22.42
C GLU A 85 -33.04 -2.62 21.95
N ILE A 86 -33.77 -3.72 22.11
CA ILE A 86 -33.31 -5.06 21.68
C ILE A 86 -33.03 -5.04 20.17
N GLY A 87 -31.87 -5.55 19.77
CA GLY A 87 -31.40 -5.56 18.39
C GLY A 87 -30.56 -4.34 17.98
N THR A 88 -30.43 -3.34 18.85
CA THR A 88 -29.55 -2.18 18.60
C THR A 88 -28.09 -2.63 18.44
N ASP A 89 -27.43 -2.17 17.38
CA ASP A 89 -25.98 -2.33 17.22
C ASP A 89 -25.24 -1.32 18.09
N LEU A 90 -24.48 -1.84 19.06
CA LEU A 90 -23.69 -1.08 20.02
C LEU A 90 -22.18 -1.19 19.73
N SER A 91 -21.79 -1.68 18.55
CA SER A 91 -20.38 -1.88 18.19
C SER A 91 -19.55 -0.61 18.29
N ALA A 92 -20.09 0.56 17.90
CA ALA A 92 -19.38 1.83 18.04
C ALA A 92 -19.01 2.17 19.51
N ILE A 93 -19.77 1.63 20.47
CA ILE A 93 -19.53 1.83 21.91
C ILE A 93 -18.48 0.85 22.42
N TYR A 94 -18.54 -0.41 22.01
CA TYR A 94 -17.78 -1.51 22.65
C TYR A 94 -16.65 -2.10 21.79
N CYS A 95 -16.78 -2.07 20.46
CA CYS A 95 -15.80 -2.63 19.54
C CYS A 95 -14.78 -1.60 19.07
N GLN A 96 -13.58 -2.08 18.75
CA GLN A 96 -12.73 -1.45 17.75
C GLN A 96 -13.39 -1.61 16.40
N GLU A 97 -13.24 -0.60 15.56
CA GLU A 97 -13.49 -0.78 14.14
C GLU A 97 -12.50 -1.83 13.61
N THR A 98 -13.02 -2.83 12.91
CA THR A 98 -12.23 -4.01 12.55
C THR A 98 -11.68 -3.89 11.15
N VAL A 99 -10.52 -4.51 10.91
CA VAL A 99 -10.00 -4.66 9.54
C VAL A 99 -10.93 -5.57 8.73
N ALA A 100 -11.49 -5.06 7.63
CA ALA A 100 -12.34 -5.85 6.74
C ALA A 100 -11.50 -6.94 6.05
N ARG A 101 -11.85 -8.20 6.27
CA ARG A 101 -11.13 -9.37 5.74
C ARG A 101 -11.50 -9.73 4.29
N SER A 102 -12.68 -9.31 3.84
CA SER A 102 -13.16 -9.51 2.48
C SER A 102 -13.26 -8.15 1.81
N THR A 103 -12.23 -7.76 1.05
CA THR A 103 -12.25 -6.55 0.22
C THR A 103 -11.60 -6.81 -1.15
N VAL A 104 -11.98 -6.00 -2.12
CA VAL A 104 -11.30 -5.92 -3.43
C VAL A 104 -10.12 -4.97 -3.30
N MET A 105 -8.95 -5.40 -3.77
CA MET A 105 -7.75 -4.57 -3.76
C MET A 105 -7.89 -3.38 -4.71
N GLN A 106 -7.50 -2.20 -4.25
CA GLN A 106 -7.46 -0.97 -5.03
C GLN A 106 -6.01 -0.73 -5.50
N THR A 107 -5.54 -1.39 -6.56
CA THR A 107 -4.12 -1.36 -6.95
C THR A 107 -3.65 0.00 -7.45
N TRP A 108 -2.63 0.60 -6.82
CA TRP A 108 -1.98 1.77 -7.40
C TRP A 108 -1.38 1.42 -8.79
N PRO A 109 -1.64 2.22 -9.83
CA PRO A 109 -1.18 1.91 -11.19
C PRO A 109 0.35 1.79 -11.26
N SER A 110 0.82 0.99 -12.24
CA SER A 110 2.23 1.01 -12.58
C SER A 110 2.57 2.36 -13.21
N ILE A 111 3.66 2.96 -12.76
CA ILE A 111 4.13 4.25 -13.27
C ILE A 111 5.23 3.97 -14.29
N GLU A 112 5.05 4.50 -15.50
CA GLU A 112 5.92 4.26 -16.64
C GLU A 112 7.12 5.22 -16.69
N LEU A 113 8.05 4.97 -17.60
CA LEU A 113 9.11 5.92 -17.97
C LEU A 113 8.57 6.88 -19.05
N LEU A 114 9.14 8.09 -19.14
CA LEU A 114 8.63 9.14 -20.04
C LEU A 114 8.55 8.67 -21.50
N TYR A 115 9.54 7.93 -22.00
CA TYR A 115 9.54 7.47 -23.39
C TYR A 115 8.40 6.47 -23.67
N ASN A 116 8.01 5.63 -22.69
CA ASN A 116 6.86 4.74 -22.83
C ASN A 116 5.56 5.54 -22.91
N LEU A 117 5.41 6.55 -22.05
CA LEU A 117 4.27 7.47 -22.09
C LEU A 117 4.19 8.21 -23.43
N ARG A 118 5.30 8.80 -23.89
CA ARG A 118 5.37 9.50 -25.19
C ARG A 118 4.96 8.58 -26.33
N ARG A 119 5.50 7.36 -26.36
CA ARG A 119 5.17 6.36 -27.37
C ARG A 119 3.67 6.02 -27.36
N SER A 120 3.07 5.86 -26.18
CA SER A 120 1.62 5.62 -26.07
C SER A 120 0.81 6.77 -26.66
N LEU A 121 1.17 8.02 -26.37
CA LEU A 121 0.53 9.21 -26.97
C LEU A 121 0.70 9.24 -28.50
N GLU A 122 1.90 8.95 -29.01
CA GLU A 122 2.15 8.87 -30.46
C GLU A 122 1.29 7.80 -31.16
N LEU A 123 1.11 6.63 -30.54
CA LEU A 123 0.26 5.56 -31.06
C LEU A 123 -1.23 5.95 -31.09
N LEU A 124 -1.66 6.81 -30.15
CA LEU A 124 -3.01 7.39 -30.12
C LEU A 124 -3.15 8.59 -31.06
N GLY A 125 -2.06 9.09 -31.64
CA GLY A 125 -2.05 10.31 -32.45
C GLY A 125 -2.22 11.58 -31.62
N GLU A 126 -1.91 11.52 -30.31
CA GLU A 126 -2.03 12.61 -29.38
C GLU A 126 -0.67 13.29 -29.14
N ALA A 127 -0.69 14.62 -29.07
CA ALA A 127 0.50 15.43 -28.78
C ALA A 127 0.15 16.58 -27.82
N PRO A 128 -0.29 16.26 -26.59
CA PRO A 128 -0.78 17.28 -25.66
C PRO A 128 0.35 18.17 -25.16
N LYS A 129 -0.02 19.35 -24.65
CA LYS A 129 0.87 20.19 -23.82
C LYS A 129 0.35 20.14 -22.40
N LEU A 130 1.14 19.59 -21.49
CA LEU A 130 0.74 19.31 -20.11
C LEU A 130 1.68 19.97 -19.12
N THR A 131 1.13 20.55 -18.07
CA THR A 131 1.88 20.97 -16.89
C THR A 131 1.95 19.80 -15.91
N TYR A 132 3.11 19.54 -15.34
CA TYR A 132 3.38 18.48 -14.39
C TYR A 132 3.85 19.05 -13.05
N ARG A 133 3.37 18.46 -11.96
CA ARG A 133 3.91 18.64 -10.61
C ARG A 133 4.71 17.42 -10.22
N ALA A 134 5.85 17.62 -9.58
CA ALA A 134 6.69 16.53 -9.11
C ALA A 134 6.43 16.24 -7.63
N LYS A 135 6.55 14.99 -7.19
CA LYS A 135 6.77 14.63 -5.79
C LYS A 135 8.02 13.78 -5.70
N ILE A 136 8.73 13.86 -4.57
CA ILE A 136 9.92 13.02 -4.36
C ILE A 136 9.50 11.55 -4.36
N LYS A 137 10.21 10.74 -5.13
CA LYS A 137 10.03 9.30 -5.07
C LYS A 137 10.75 8.79 -3.82
N LEU A 138 9.97 8.40 -2.82
CA LEU A 138 10.51 7.74 -1.63
C LEU A 138 10.74 6.26 -1.90
N ASP A 139 11.76 5.72 -1.24
CA ASP A 139 12.14 4.32 -1.30
C ASP A 139 11.67 3.61 -0.02
N GLY A 140 10.51 2.95 -0.14
CA GLY A 140 9.86 2.25 0.94
C GLY A 140 9.08 1.03 0.44
N THR A 141 7.88 0.84 0.95
CA THR A 141 6.92 -0.12 0.41
C THR A 141 5.56 0.55 0.26
N ASN A 142 4.92 0.36 -0.90
CA ASN A 142 3.62 0.94 -1.17
C ASN A 142 2.57 0.39 -0.18
N GLY A 143 1.79 1.30 0.40
CA GLY A 143 0.68 1.00 1.29
C GLY A 143 -0.61 1.65 0.81
N GLY A 144 -1.71 0.91 0.90
CA GLY A 144 -3.07 1.42 0.69
C GLY A 144 -3.94 1.16 1.92
N ILE A 145 -4.71 2.17 2.31
CA ILE A 145 -5.67 2.09 3.42
C ILE A 145 -7.05 2.43 2.87
N GLN A 146 -7.89 1.41 2.74
CA GLN A 146 -9.27 1.51 2.30
C GLN A 146 -10.17 1.81 3.50
N ILE A 147 -11.05 2.80 3.38
CA ILE A 147 -11.98 3.23 4.42
C ILE A 147 -13.39 3.19 3.82
N PHE A 148 -14.20 2.25 4.31
CA PHE A 148 -15.57 2.05 3.85
C PHE A 148 -16.51 3.09 4.46
N THR A 149 -17.68 3.25 3.86
CA THR A 149 -18.71 4.20 4.33
C THR A 149 -19.28 3.86 5.70
N ASP A 150 -19.08 2.62 6.18
CA ASP A 150 -19.49 2.14 7.50
C ASP A 150 -18.37 2.20 8.56
N GLY A 151 -17.25 2.88 8.27
CA GLY A 151 -16.10 3.02 9.18
C GLY A 151 -15.06 1.90 9.05
N LYS A 152 -15.44 0.73 8.52
CA LYS A 152 -14.47 -0.37 8.40
C LYS A 152 -13.26 0.05 7.59
N VAL A 153 -12.11 -0.51 7.95
CA VAL A 153 -10.84 -0.21 7.29
C VAL A 153 -10.28 -1.49 6.67
N ALA A 154 -9.70 -1.45 5.50
CA ALA A 154 -8.88 -2.54 4.98
C ALA A 154 -7.49 -2.04 4.62
N VAL A 155 -6.49 -2.91 4.76
CA VAL A 155 -5.10 -2.57 4.51
C VAL A 155 -4.56 -3.42 3.38
N GLN A 156 -3.80 -2.80 2.48
CA GLN A 156 -3.17 -3.48 1.36
C GLN A 156 -1.72 -3.06 1.21
N SER A 157 -0.90 -4.00 0.74
CA SER A 157 0.37 -3.70 0.10
C SER A 157 0.11 -3.35 -1.38
N ARG A 158 1.18 -3.30 -2.18
CA ARG A 158 1.09 -3.18 -3.64
C ARG A 158 0.26 -4.29 -4.30
N SER A 159 0.28 -5.51 -3.76
CA SER A 159 -0.16 -6.72 -4.46
C SER A 159 -1.16 -7.59 -3.71
N GLN A 160 -1.44 -7.31 -2.44
CA GLN A 160 -2.35 -8.11 -1.64
C GLN A 160 -2.98 -7.32 -0.49
N ILE A 161 -4.15 -7.78 -0.04
CA ILE A 161 -4.72 -7.40 1.24
C ILE A 161 -3.88 -8.02 2.35
N ILE A 162 -3.56 -7.23 3.37
CA ILE A 162 -2.68 -7.62 4.48
C ILE A 162 -3.37 -7.39 5.82
N PHE A 163 -2.92 -8.13 6.83
CA PHE A 163 -3.46 -8.10 8.19
C PHE A 163 -2.29 -8.12 9.18
N PRO A 164 -2.48 -7.79 10.46
CA PRO A 164 -1.41 -7.92 11.46
C PRO A 164 -0.78 -9.33 11.50
N GLU A 165 -1.54 -10.38 11.18
CA GLU A 165 -1.03 -11.76 11.13
C GLU A 165 -0.27 -12.10 9.83
N ASN A 166 -0.48 -11.33 8.76
CA ASN A 166 0.22 -11.44 7.47
C ASN A 166 0.66 -10.04 7.03
N ASP A 167 1.57 -9.47 7.81
CA ASP A 167 1.94 -8.05 7.75
C ASP A 167 2.93 -7.77 6.60
N ASN A 168 2.95 -6.51 6.14
CA ASN A 168 3.98 -5.96 5.26
C ASN A 168 4.89 -5.03 6.07
N LEU A 169 5.94 -5.60 6.66
CA LEU A 169 6.98 -4.86 7.39
C LEU A 169 6.43 -3.93 8.50
N GLY A 170 5.37 -4.35 9.19
CA GLY A 170 4.76 -3.61 10.30
C GLY A 170 3.67 -2.63 9.87
N PHE A 171 3.38 -2.48 8.58
CA PHE A 171 2.39 -1.53 8.09
C PHE A 171 0.97 -1.91 8.52
N ALA A 172 0.56 -3.17 8.38
CA ALA A 172 -0.78 -3.61 8.77
C ALA A 172 -0.99 -3.50 10.28
N ASN A 173 0.01 -3.87 11.08
CA ASN A 173 -0.04 -3.68 12.53
C ASN A 173 -0.10 -2.21 12.92
N TRP A 174 0.66 -1.32 12.27
CA TRP A 174 0.60 0.12 12.54
C TRP A 174 -0.77 0.72 12.18
N VAL A 175 -1.37 0.34 11.05
CA VAL A 175 -2.74 0.77 10.72
C VAL A 175 -3.74 0.28 11.76
N ASN A 176 -3.61 -0.97 12.22
CA ASN A 176 -4.47 -1.52 13.27
C ASN A 176 -4.35 -0.76 14.60
N GLN A 177 -3.15 -0.31 14.96
CA GLN A 177 -2.94 0.54 16.15
C GLN A 177 -3.57 1.93 16.01
N ASN A 178 -3.72 2.41 14.77
CA ASN A 178 -4.29 3.72 14.43
C ASN A 178 -5.68 3.59 13.79
N ILE A 179 -6.39 2.48 14.02
CA ILE A 179 -7.61 2.15 13.28
C ILE A 179 -8.69 3.22 13.43
N ASN A 180 -8.83 3.79 14.62
CA ASN A 180 -9.78 4.87 14.92
C ASN A 180 -9.48 6.15 14.14
N TYR A 181 -8.21 6.44 13.86
CA TYR A 181 -7.84 7.60 13.03
C TYR A 181 -8.42 7.44 11.63
N PHE A 182 -8.26 6.26 11.01
CA PHE A 182 -8.72 6.00 9.65
C PHE A 182 -10.23 5.80 9.54
N ALA A 183 -10.81 5.06 10.48
CA ALA A 183 -12.23 4.86 10.68
C ALA A 183 -13.04 6.18 10.64
N ASN A 184 -12.56 7.17 11.39
CA ASN A 184 -13.21 8.49 11.50
C ASN A 184 -13.15 9.31 10.20
N LEU A 185 -12.40 8.87 9.19
CA LEU A 185 -12.38 9.47 7.85
C LEU A 185 -13.47 8.89 6.93
N ALA A 186 -14.27 7.95 7.41
CA ALA A 186 -15.41 7.43 6.67
C ALA A 186 -16.33 8.57 6.23
N SER A 187 -16.71 8.52 4.96
CA SER A 187 -17.51 9.55 4.31
C SER A 187 -18.70 8.92 3.60
N SER A 188 -19.45 9.72 2.83
CA SER A 188 -20.52 9.21 1.98
C SER A 188 -20.02 8.29 0.85
N GLU A 189 -18.71 8.26 0.60
CA GLU A 189 -18.07 7.41 -0.40
C GLU A 189 -16.88 6.65 0.18
N HIS A 190 -16.53 5.52 -0.44
CA HIS A 190 -15.33 4.75 -0.11
C HIS A 190 -14.10 5.58 -0.45
N VAL A 191 -13.16 5.66 0.50
CA VAL A 191 -11.87 6.34 0.34
C VAL A 191 -10.73 5.33 0.36
N THR A 192 -9.72 5.49 -0.50
CA THR A 192 -8.45 4.76 -0.38
C THR A 192 -7.29 5.73 -0.29
N ILE A 193 -6.58 5.73 0.83
CA ILE A 193 -5.37 6.55 1.04
C ILE A 193 -4.17 5.75 0.54
N PHE A 194 -3.43 6.31 -0.43
CA PHE A 194 -2.19 5.74 -0.95
C PHE A 194 -0.98 6.51 -0.45
N GLY A 195 0.01 5.77 0.01
CA GLY A 195 1.26 6.34 0.49
C GLY A 195 2.41 5.35 0.43
N GLU A 196 3.59 5.86 0.76
CA GLU A 196 4.79 5.07 0.91
C GLU A 196 5.06 4.85 2.40
N TRP A 197 5.09 3.59 2.82
CA TRP A 197 5.54 3.19 4.15
C TRP A 197 7.06 3.16 4.15
N CYS A 198 7.71 4.05 4.91
CA CYS A 198 9.15 4.27 4.88
C CYS A 198 9.75 4.30 6.29
N GLY A 199 11.07 4.21 6.38
CA GLY A 199 11.82 4.30 7.63
C GLY A 199 12.75 3.11 7.85
N LYS A 200 13.45 3.13 8.99
CA LYS A 200 14.43 2.11 9.34
C LYS A 200 13.83 0.71 9.32
N GLY A 201 14.50 -0.18 8.58
CA GLY A 201 14.11 -1.58 8.42
C GLY A 201 13.02 -1.83 7.36
N ILE A 202 12.65 -0.84 6.55
CA ILE A 202 11.75 -1.03 5.41
C ILE A 202 12.52 -1.27 4.10
N GLN A 203 13.28 -0.27 3.65
CA GLN A 203 14.25 -0.39 2.56
C GLN A 203 15.62 0.06 3.06
N LYS A 204 16.61 0.09 2.17
CA LYS A 204 18.00 0.46 2.47
C LYS A 204 18.47 1.47 1.42
N ARG A 205 19.44 2.33 1.79
CA ARG A 205 20.31 3.17 0.92
C ARG A 205 19.89 4.63 0.80
N THR A 206 18.61 4.95 0.93
CA THR A 206 18.12 6.33 0.77
C THR A 206 18.01 7.05 2.11
N ALA A 207 17.96 8.38 2.11
CA ALA A 207 17.83 9.17 3.34
C ALA A 207 16.63 8.73 4.19
N VAL A 208 15.48 8.44 3.56
CA VAL A 208 14.26 8.05 4.27
C VAL A 208 14.40 6.72 5.02
N SER A 209 15.30 5.84 4.58
CA SER A 209 15.59 4.58 5.27
C SER A 209 16.36 4.76 6.59
N GLU A 210 16.92 5.94 6.84
CA GLU A 210 17.60 6.27 8.10
C GLU A 210 16.67 6.93 9.14
N CYS A 211 15.38 7.15 8.80
CA CYS A 211 14.41 7.65 9.79
C CYS A 211 14.26 6.65 10.94
N ASP A 212 14.49 7.11 12.18
CA ASP A 212 14.47 6.27 13.40
C ASP A 212 13.12 5.61 13.69
N ARG A 213 12.05 6.12 13.09
CA ARG A 213 10.71 5.54 13.13
C ARG A 213 10.15 5.32 11.74
N LYS A 214 9.16 4.45 11.64
CA LYS A 214 8.42 4.22 10.41
C LYS A 214 7.33 5.28 10.26
N ILE A 215 7.17 5.77 9.04
CA ILE A 215 6.22 6.82 8.68
C ILE A 215 5.43 6.43 7.44
N PHE A 216 4.24 6.98 7.29
CA PHE A 216 3.41 6.83 6.10
C PHE A 216 3.33 8.16 5.34
N ALA A 217 4.06 8.25 4.23
CA ALA A 217 4.09 9.42 3.37
C ALA A 217 3.00 9.33 2.28
N VAL A 218 1.88 10.00 2.51
CA VAL A 218 0.71 10.00 1.63
C VAL A 218 1.00 10.81 0.37
N PHE A 219 0.82 10.18 -0.79
CA PHE A 219 1.01 10.84 -2.08
C PHE A 219 -0.31 11.02 -2.87
N ALA A 220 -1.36 10.26 -2.56
CA ALA A 220 -2.67 10.39 -3.21
C ALA A 220 -3.80 9.85 -2.34
N ILE A 221 -5.01 10.37 -2.55
CA ILE A 221 -6.25 9.82 -2.01
C ILE A 221 -7.17 9.49 -3.19
N GLN A 222 -7.80 8.34 -3.14
CA GLN A 222 -8.86 7.97 -4.06
C GLN A 222 -10.22 8.06 -3.39
N PHE A 223 -11.20 8.59 -4.13
CA PHE A 223 -12.62 8.53 -3.80
C PHE A 223 -13.33 7.60 -4.79
N GLY A 224 -14.20 6.73 -4.30
CA GLY A 224 -14.91 5.74 -5.12
C GLY A 224 -14.03 4.56 -5.54
N GLY A 225 -14.39 3.89 -6.65
CA GLY A 225 -13.71 2.68 -7.13
C GLY A 225 -14.24 1.37 -6.54
N THR A 226 -15.33 1.42 -5.76
CA THR A 226 -16.16 0.27 -5.39
C THR A 226 -17.60 0.50 -5.80
N ASP A 227 -18.39 -0.58 -5.83
CA ASP A 227 -19.84 -0.53 -6.04
C ASP A 227 -20.26 0.15 -7.35
N GLY A 228 -19.41 0.02 -8.38
CA GLY A 228 -19.66 0.60 -9.71
C GLY A 228 -19.44 2.11 -9.80
N LYS A 229 -18.93 2.76 -8.76
CA LYS A 229 -18.58 4.19 -8.79
C LYS A 229 -17.21 4.41 -9.45
N VAL A 230 -17.13 5.43 -10.30
CA VAL A 230 -15.88 5.87 -10.92
C VAL A 230 -14.89 6.29 -9.83
N ALA A 231 -13.66 5.80 -9.93
CA ALA A 231 -12.58 6.17 -9.02
C ALA A 231 -12.01 7.53 -9.43
N LYS A 232 -11.86 8.44 -8.48
CA LYS A 232 -11.22 9.74 -8.68
C LYS A 232 -10.03 9.92 -7.74
N LEU A 233 -8.96 10.54 -8.21
CA LEU A 233 -7.74 10.79 -7.47
C LEU A 233 -7.62 12.26 -7.08
N GLU A 234 -7.30 12.48 -5.80
CA GLU A 234 -6.74 13.72 -5.28
C GLU A 234 -5.24 13.54 -5.09
N ILE A 235 -4.46 14.42 -5.70
CA ILE A 235 -2.99 14.39 -5.68
C ILE A 235 -2.40 15.68 -5.10
N ARG A 236 -3.22 16.72 -4.91
CA ARG A 236 -2.79 18.03 -4.43
C ARG A 236 -2.53 17.98 -2.92
N PRO A 237 -1.31 18.29 -2.46
CA PRO A 237 -0.94 18.17 -1.05
C PRO A 237 -1.82 18.98 -0.09
N ASP A 238 -2.28 20.16 -0.50
CA ASP A 238 -3.16 21.02 0.30
C ASP A 238 -4.53 20.36 0.53
N GLN A 239 -5.14 19.80 -0.52
CA GLN A 239 -6.43 19.11 -0.42
C GLN A 239 -6.32 17.81 0.38
N ILE A 240 -5.22 17.06 0.19
CA ILE A 240 -4.94 15.86 0.98
C ILE A 240 -4.74 16.22 2.46
N ALA A 241 -4.02 17.31 2.76
CA ALA A 241 -3.80 17.78 4.12
C ALA A 241 -5.06 18.31 4.80
N GLU A 242 -6.00 18.89 4.04
CA GLU A 242 -7.32 19.29 4.57
C GLU A 242 -8.16 18.06 4.93
N PHE A 243 -8.07 16.99 4.15
CA PHE A 243 -8.78 15.74 4.41
C PHE A 243 -8.21 14.95 5.61
N LEU A 244 -6.89 15.02 5.84
CA LEU A 244 -6.21 14.22 6.86
C LEU A 244 -5.98 15.03 8.16
N PRO A 245 -6.57 14.62 9.30
CA PRO A 245 -6.23 15.18 10.59
C PRO A 245 -4.73 15.02 10.88
N GLN A 246 -4.15 15.92 11.67
CA GLN A 246 -2.73 15.82 12.00
C GLN A 246 -2.42 14.52 12.76
N HIS A 247 -1.33 13.87 12.37
CA HIS A 247 -0.86 12.65 13.00
C HIS A 247 0.67 12.62 13.00
N PRO A 248 1.33 12.15 14.09
CA PRO A 248 2.80 12.21 14.21
C PRO A 248 3.57 11.39 13.16
N ASP A 249 2.94 10.34 12.62
CA ASP A 249 3.57 9.42 11.66
C ASP A 249 2.99 9.50 10.24
N ILE A 250 2.00 10.37 9.99
CA ILE A 250 1.41 10.54 8.66
C ILE A 250 1.87 11.88 8.10
N PHE A 251 2.51 11.84 6.95
CA PHE A 251 3.01 13.03 6.28
C PHE A 251 2.38 13.12 4.90
N VAL A 252 1.84 14.28 4.54
CA VAL A 252 1.42 14.54 3.17
C VAL A 252 2.65 14.96 2.37
N LEU A 253 2.98 14.20 1.34
CA LEU A 253 4.14 14.46 0.53
C LEU A 253 3.91 15.72 -0.33
N PRO A 254 4.72 16.78 -0.16
CA PRO A 254 4.53 18.02 -0.88
C PRO A 254 4.94 17.88 -2.33
N PHE A 255 4.55 18.87 -3.14
CA PHE A 255 5.13 19.02 -4.46
C PHE A 255 6.57 19.51 -4.35
N TYR A 256 7.46 18.90 -5.14
CA TYR A 256 8.84 19.29 -5.31
C TYR A 256 8.93 20.44 -6.33
N GLY A 257 9.49 21.57 -5.89
CA GLY A 257 9.84 22.69 -6.75
C GLY A 257 8.68 23.26 -7.58
N GLU A 258 9.06 23.93 -8.66
CA GLU A 258 8.14 24.53 -9.63
C GLU A 258 7.58 23.50 -10.63
N PRO A 259 6.41 23.77 -11.24
CA PRO A 259 5.84 22.91 -12.27
C PRO A 259 6.72 22.78 -13.53
N PHE A 260 6.67 21.62 -14.18
CA PHE A 260 7.32 21.36 -15.47
C PHE A 260 6.29 21.38 -16.60
N VAL A 261 6.55 22.11 -17.68
CA VAL A 261 5.68 22.11 -18.86
C VAL A 261 6.28 21.22 -19.94
N LEU A 262 5.57 20.15 -20.30
CA LEU A 262 5.97 19.21 -21.34
C LEU A 262 5.05 19.39 -22.55
N ASP A 263 5.64 19.77 -23.68
CA ASP A 263 4.95 19.88 -24.97
C ASP A 263 5.30 18.67 -25.83
N PHE A 264 4.38 17.70 -25.92
CA PHE A 264 4.60 16.49 -26.70
C PHE A 264 4.51 16.73 -28.22
N GLY A 265 4.04 17.91 -28.65
CA GLY A 265 4.03 18.34 -30.05
C GLY A 265 5.30 19.08 -30.49
N ASP A 266 6.13 19.53 -29.55
CA ASP A 266 7.36 20.27 -29.81
C ASP A 266 8.56 19.57 -29.15
N ARG A 267 9.34 18.86 -29.97
CA ARG A 267 10.52 18.11 -29.53
C ARG A 267 11.55 18.99 -28.83
N SER A 268 11.76 20.22 -29.26
CA SER A 268 12.79 21.09 -28.68
C SER A 268 12.36 21.60 -27.29
N GLN A 269 11.08 21.93 -27.12
CA GLN A 269 10.51 22.25 -25.82
C GLN A 269 10.53 21.03 -24.89
N LEU A 270 10.20 19.85 -25.40
CA LEU A 270 10.26 18.61 -24.64
C LEU A 270 11.68 18.28 -24.16
N GLU A 271 12.69 18.43 -25.02
CA GLU A 271 14.12 18.28 -24.68
C GLU A 271 14.53 19.24 -23.55
N SER A 272 14.05 20.49 -23.61
CA SER A 272 14.32 21.49 -22.57
C SER A 272 13.70 21.10 -21.22
N ALA A 273 12.44 20.63 -21.23
CA ALA A 273 11.75 20.16 -20.03
C ALA A 273 12.42 18.91 -19.43
N VAL A 274 12.81 17.95 -20.27
CA VAL A 274 13.52 16.74 -19.86
C VAL A 274 14.87 17.07 -19.22
N ASN A 275 15.61 18.04 -19.76
CA ASN A 275 16.86 18.50 -19.15
C ASN A 275 16.64 19.11 -17.77
N ALA A 276 15.58 19.90 -17.59
CA ALA A 276 15.22 20.46 -16.29
C ALA A 276 14.84 19.37 -15.28
N ILE A 277 14.09 18.34 -15.70
CA ILE A 277 13.75 17.20 -14.84
C ILE A 277 15.01 16.41 -14.46
N ASN A 278 15.93 16.16 -15.40
CA ASN A 278 17.19 15.48 -15.12
C ASN A 278 18.02 16.24 -14.07
N GLN A 279 18.14 17.56 -14.20
CA GLN A 279 18.83 18.39 -13.19
C GLN A 279 18.15 18.35 -11.81
N ALA A 280 16.82 18.30 -11.78
CA ALA A 280 16.06 18.14 -10.56
C ALA A 280 16.32 16.77 -9.89
N VAL A 281 16.34 15.70 -10.67
CA VAL A 281 16.68 14.35 -10.18
C VAL A 281 18.11 14.28 -9.66
N ASP A 282 19.08 14.87 -10.37
CA ASP A 282 20.48 14.94 -9.92
C ASP A 282 20.62 15.68 -8.57
N THR A 283 19.74 16.65 -8.32
CA THR A 283 19.69 17.38 -7.05
C THR A 283 19.15 16.48 -5.94
N VAL A 284 18.03 15.79 -6.19
CA VAL A 284 17.42 14.84 -5.25
C VAL A 284 18.35 13.66 -4.95
N GLU A 285 19.07 13.14 -5.94
CA GLU A 285 19.99 12.03 -5.76
C GLU A 285 21.24 12.40 -4.93
N LYS A 286 21.62 13.68 -4.89
CA LYS A 286 22.71 14.14 -4.00
C LYS A 286 22.26 14.16 -2.56
N VAL A 287 21.12 14.80 -2.30
CA VAL A 287 20.51 14.91 -0.98
C VAL A 287 19.00 14.99 -1.16
N ASP A 288 18.24 14.08 -0.55
CA ASP A 288 16.78 14.14 -0.53
C ASP A 288 16.33 15.40 0.23
N PRO A 289 15.74 16.40 -0.45
CA PRO A 289 15.49 17.68 0.18
C PRO A 289 14.33 17.61 1.18
N TRP A 290 13.32 16.79 0.93
CA TRP A 290 12.18 16.67 1.85
C TRP A 290 12.56 15.91 3.11
N VAL A 291 13.34 14.83 3.00
CA VAL A 291 13.82 14.10 4.17
C VAL A 291 14.74 14.99 5.02
N LYS A 292 15.63 15.76 4.38
CA LYS A 292 16.49 16.71 5.08
C LYS A 292 15.70 17.80 5.80
N GLU A 293 14.72 18.41 5.13
CA GLU A 293 13.91 19.47 5.74
C GLU A 293 13.02 18.95 6.86
N THR A 294 12.40 17.79 6.66
CA THR A 294 11.39 17.24 7.59
C THR A 294 12.01 16.53 8.80
N PHE A 295 13.12 15.81 8.59
CA PHE A 295 13.72 14.93 9.61
C PHE A 295 15.16 15.31 9.98
N GLY A 296 15.77 16.27 9.29
CA GLY A 296 17.18 16.65 9.53
C GLY A 296 18.19 15.59 9.09
N ILE A 297 17.77 14.63 8.26
CA ILE A 297 18.59 13.51 7.80
C ILE A 297 19.13 13.82 6.41
N GLU A 298 20.45 13.78 6.26
CA GLU A 298 21.10 13.90 4.95
C GLU A 298 21.40 12.52 4.36
N GLY A 299 21.06 12.33 3.10
CA GLY A 299 21.31 11.11 2.35
C GLY A 299 20.73 11.22 0.95
N ILE A 300 21.03 10.25 0.09
CA ILE A 300 20.56 10.26 -1.30
C ILE A 300 19.04 10.05 -1.37
N GLY A 301 18.36 10.73 -2.30
CA GLY A 301 16.98 10.44 -2.69
C GLY A 301 16.90 9.54 -3.91
N GLU A 302 15.73 8.92 -4.16
CA GLU A 302 15.56 7.99 -5.29
C GLU A 302 15.33 8.72 -6.63
N GLY A 303 14.54 9.81 -6.60
CA GLY A 303 14.16 10.56 -7.78
C GLY A 303 12.81 11.26 -7.63
N LEU A 304 12.05 11.35 -8.71
CA LEU A 304 10.77 12.05 -8.78
C LEU A 304 9.68 11.18 -9.42
N VAL A 305 8.44 11.39 -8.99
CA VAL A 305 7.23 10.97 -9.70
C VAL A 305 6.52 12.22 -10.20
N LEU A 306 6.19 12.26 -11.48
CA LEU A 306 5.57 13.40 -12.15
C LEU A 306 4.09 13.13 -12.36
N PHE A 307 3.28 14.06 -11.89
CA PHE A 307 1.83 14.06 -11.87
C PHE A 307 1.33 15.18 -12.79
N PRO A 308 0.52 14.90 -13.82
CA PRO A 308 -0.09 15.97 -14.60
C PRO A 308 -0.95 16.83 -13.66
N GLU A 309 -0.78 18.14 -13.76
CA GLU A 309 -1.48 19.08 -12.91
C GLU A 309 -2.99 19.05 -13.23
N SER A 310 -3.80 18.94 -12.19
CA SER A 310 -5.26 18.97 -12.29
C SER A 310 -5.79 20.00 -11.30
N GLY A 311 -6.72 20.84 -11.76
CA GLY A 311 -7.44 21.79 -10.90
C GLY A 311 -8.55 21.14 -10.07
N GLU A 312 -8.83 19.85 -10.31
CA GLU A 312 -9.91 19.09 -9.69
C GLU A 312 -9.53 17.61 -9.51
N LEU A 313 -10.42 16.83 -8.90
CA LEU A 313 -10.26 15.38 -8.78
C LEU A 313 -10.16 14.74 -10.16
N ALA A 314 -9.07 14.00 -10.41
CA ALA A 314 -8.83 13.39 -11.70
C ALA A 314 -9.46 11.99 -11.79
N GLU A 315 -10.05 11.62 -12.92
CA GLU A 315 -10.51 10.24 -13.14
C GLU A 315 -9.32 9.29 -13.15
N ARG A 316 -9.36 8.24 -12.32
CA ARG A 316 -8.19 7.42 -11.99
C ARG A 316 -7.56 6.76 -13.22
N LEU A 317 -8.37 6.16 -14.09
CA LEU A 317 -7.86 5.32 -15.17
C LEU A 317 -7.11 6.15 -16.20
N SER A 318 -7.73 7.22 -16.71
CA SER A 318 -7.09 8.13 -17.67
C SER A 318 -5.93 8.90 -17.04
N TYR A 319 -6.05 9.29 -15.77
CA TYR A 319 -4.98 10.03 -15.09
C TYR A 319 -3.71 9.18 -14.90
N ALA A 320 -3.88 7.89 -14.62
CA ALA A 320 -2.77 6.96 -14.41
C ALA A 320 -1.87 6.78 -15.64
N GLU A 321 -2.45 6.84 -16.84
CA GLU A 321 -1.73 6.68 -18.11
C GLU A 321 -0.76 7.83 -18.41
N LEU A 322 -0.95 8.96 -17.74
CA LEU A 322 -0.14 10.17 -17.89
C LEU A 322 0.92 10.33 -16.78
N LEU A 323 1.00 9.41 -15.81
CA LEU A 323 2.04 9.44 -14.78
C LEU A 323 3.35 8.90 -15.34
N PHE A 324 4.47 9.53 -15.00
CA PHE A 324 5.79 8.95 -15.24
C PHE A 324 6.75 9.16 -14.07
N LYS A 325 7.76 8.29 -13.97
CA LYS A 325 8.80 8.34 -12.94
C LYS A 325 10.16 8.67 -13.56
N ALA A 326 10.99 9.36 -12.79
CA ALA A 326 12.35 9.72 -13.14
C ALA A 326 13.26 9.34 -11.97
N LYS A 327 14.24 8.46 -12.19
CA LYS A 327 15.11 7.91 -11.13
C LYS A 327 16.56 8.27 -11.34
N GLY A 328 17.26 8.63 -10.26
CA GLY A 328 18.70 8.88 -10.27
C GLY A 328 19.49 7.64 -10.68
N GLU A 329 20.71 7.82 -11.19
CA GLU A 329 21.53 6.75 -11.78
C GLU A 329 21.71 5.56 -10.80
N LYS A 330 21.90 5.83 -9.51
CA LYS A 330 22.11 4.82 -8.46
C LYS A 330 20.87 3.99 -8.16
N HIS A 331 19.69 4.41 -8.61
CA HIS A 331 18.40 3.77 -8.36
C HIS A 331 17.69 3.30 -9.63
N GLN A 332 18.30 3.47 -10.81
CA GLN A 332 17.73 2.98 -12.06
C GLN A 332 17.88 1.46 -12.18
N ALA A 333 16.80 0.81 -12.59
CA ALA A 333 16.79 -0.62 -12.88
C ALA A 333 17.38 -0.94 -14.27
N VAL A 334 17.47 0.05 -15.15
CA VAL A 334 18.15 0.00 -16.46
C VAL A 334 19.33 0.97 -16.41
N LYS A 335 20.48 0.61 -16.99
CA LYS A 335 21.64 1.51 -17.04
C LYS A 335 21.45 2.53 -18.16
N THR A 336 20.58 3.52 -17.97
CA THR A 336 20.40 4.61 -18.94
C THR A 336 21.36 5.76 -18.67
N LYS A 337 21.78 6.49 -19.70
CA LYS A 337 22.72 7.62 -19.57
C LYS A 337 22.17 8.79 -18.73
N THR A 338 20.84 8.93 -18.66
CA THR A 338 20.15 10.00 -17.91
C THR A 338 18.85 9.50 -17.27
N PRO A 339 18.38 10.10 -16.16
CA PRO A 339 17.13 9.76 -15.46
C PRO A 339 15.85 9.76 -16.29
N VAL A 340 15.77 10.68 -17.25
CA VAL A 340 14.66 10.84 -18.18
C VAL A 340 15.23 10.92 -19.59
N GLN A 341 14.60 10.17 -20.50
CA GLN A 341 14.93 10.09 -21.91
C GLN A 341 13.66 10.24 -22.74
N ILE A 342 13.82 10.86 -23.91
CA ILE A 342 12.73 11.06 -24.89
C ILE A 342 12.56 9.83 -25.77
N ASP A 343 13.67 9.17 -26.10
CA ASP A 343 13.73 7.95 -26.90
C ASP A 343 14.40 6.84 -26.06
N PRO A 344 14.00 5.56 -26.22
CA PRO A 344 14.65 4.44 -25.54
C PRO A 344 16.10 4.24 -26.03
N GLU A 345 16.95 3.63 -25.19
CA GLU A 345 18.31 3.26 -25.62
C GLU A 345 18.29 2.10 -26.62
N VAL A 346 19.00 2.26 -27.74
CA VAL A 346 19.08 1.25 -28.78
C VAL A 346 20.31 0.38 -28.55
N ALA A 347 20.10 -0.83 -28.01
CA ALA A 347 21.16 -1.83 -27.89
C ALA A 347 21.59 -2.31 -29.28
N LYS A 348 22.89 -2.24 -29.60
CA LYS A 348 23.44 -2.66 -30.91
C LYS A 348 23.80 -4.14 -30.94
N SER A 349 23.74 -4.81 -29.80
CA SER A 349 24.01 -6.25 -29.66
C SER A 349 23.29 -6.84 -28.45
N ILE A 350 23.22 -8.17 -28.39
CA ILE A 350 22.68 -8.90 -27.22
C ILE A 350 23.50 -8.60 -25.96
N ASP A 351 24.82 -8.47 -26.06
CA ASP A 351 25.68 -8.17 -24.91
C ASP A 351 25.45 -6.75 -24.38
N GLU A 352 25.24 -5.78 -25.27
CA GLU A 352 24.87 -4.42 -24.88
C GLU A 352 23.51 -4.40 -24.20
N PHE A 353 22.53 -5.13 -24.74
CA PHE A 353 21.21 -5.29 -24.12
C PHE A 353 21.31 -5.89 -22.72
N VAL A 354 22.11 -6.96 -22.54
CA VAL A 354 22.34 -7.57 -21.23
C VAL A 354 22.96 -6.55 -20.26
N ASN A 355 23.95 -5.77 -20.70
CA ASN A 355 24.58 -4.76 -19.84
C ASN A 355 23.63 -3.61 -19.45
N LEU A 356 22.65 -3.29 -20.29
CA LEU A 356 21.64 -2.28 -20.00
C LEU A 356 20.64 -2.78 -18.94
N PHE A 357 20.18 -4.03 -19.04
CA PHE A 357 19.08 -4.52 -18.21
C PHE A 357 19.51 -5.38 -17.02
N VAL A 358 20.69 -5.99 -17.04
CA VAL A 358 21.22 -6.84 -15.96
C VAL A 358 22.10 -6.02 -15.02
N THR A 359 21.46 -5.08 -14.33
CA THR A 359 22.12 -4.17 -13.38
C THR A 359 22.12 -4.74 -11.95
N PRO A 360 23.11 -4.41 -11.10
CA PRO A 360 23.10 -4.79 -9.69
C PRO A 360 21.81 -4.36 -8.97
N ALA A 361 21.32 -3.15 -9.23
CA ALA A 361 20.09 -2.64 -8.62
C ALA A 361 18.87 -3.50 -8.96
N ARG A 362 18.68 -3.90 -10.23
CA ARG A 362 17.55 -4.77 -10.64
C ARG A 362 17.70 -6.20 -10.11
N LEU A 363 18.93 -6.71 -10.05
CA LEU A 363 19.20 -8.03 -9.47
C LEU A 363 18.86 -8.04 -7.98
N GLU A 364 19.22 -7.01 -7.24
CA GLU A 364 18.86 -6.88 -5.81
C GLU A 364 17.37 -6.70 -5.59
N GLN A 365 16.67 -5.97 -6.47
CA GLN A 365 15.20 -5.88 -6.46
C GLN A 365 14.56 -7.26 -6.60
N ALA A 366 15.07 -8.10 -7.51
CA ALA A 366 14.56 -9.46 -7.69
C ALA A 366 14.79 -10.34 -6.45
N VAL A 367 15.93 -10.20 -5.76
CA VAL A 367 16.19 -10.91 -4.48
C VAL A 367 15.16 -10.51 -3.41
N THR A 368 14.94 -9.21 -3.24
CA THR A 368 13.95 -8.68 -2.29
C THR A 368 12.54 -9.18 -2.63
N ALA A 369 12.16 -9.13 -3.91
CA ALA A 369 10.82 -9.48 -4.37
C ALA A 369 10.45 -10.96 -4.11
N VAL A 370 11.44 -11.87 -4.10
CA VAL A 370 11.21 -13.30 -3.83
C VAL A 370 11.36 -13.68 -2.35
N GLY A 371 11.52 -12.70 -1.45
CA GLY A 371 11.65 -12.95 -0.01
C GLY A 371 12.89 -13.78 0.35
N CYS A 372 14.01 -13.46 -0.30
CA CYS A 372 15.31 -14.07 -0.02
C CYS A 372 16.06 -13.25 1.02
N ASP A 373 16.18 -13.75 2.25
CA ASP A 373 17.12 -13.23 3.27
C ASP A 373 18.55 -13.75 3.01
N GLY A 374 19.04 -13.56 1.78
CA GLY A 374 20.33 -14.07 1.31
C GLY A 374 20.24 -14.88 0.01
N PHE A 375 21.37 -15.41 -0.46
CA PHE A 375 21.47 -16.08 -1.74
C PHE A 375 21.27 -17.60 -1.63
N ASP A 376 20.05 -18.01 -1.26
CA ASP A 376 19.66 -19.41 -1.15
C ASP A 376 19.51 -20.07 -2.55
N MET A 377 20.37 -21.04 -2.83
CA MET A 377 20.35 -21.79 -4.08
C MET A 377 19.04 -22.56 -4.33
N ALA A 378 18.23 -22.87 -3.30
CA ALA A 378 16.91 -23.45 -3.47
C ALA A 378 15.91 -22.46 -4.10
N LYS A 379 16.11 -21.16 -3.90
CA LYS A 379 15.23 -20.08 -4.39
C LYS A 379 15.67 -19.47 -5.73
N ILE A 380 16.79 -19.91 -6.29
CA ILE A 380 17.33 -19.36 -7.56
C ILE A 380 16.34 -19.47 -8.73
N GLY A 381 15.50 -20.51 -8.75
CA GLY A 381 14.47 -20.66 -9.78
C GLY A 381 13.43 -19.54 -9.75
N ASN A 382 12.91 -19.23 -8.56
CA ASN A 382 11.94 -18.16 -8.34
C ASN A 382 12.57 -16.78 -8.65
N PHE A 383 13.81 -16.58 -8.22
CA PHE A 383 14.59 -15.37 -8.54
C PHE A 383 14.72 -15.17 -10.06
N LEU A 384 15.14 -16.20 -10.81
CA LEU A 384 15.31 -16.10 -12.26
C LEU A 384 13.96 -15.88 -12.97
N GLN A 385 12.91 -16.57 -12.54
CA GLN A 385 11.58 -16.39 -13.11
C GLN A 385 11.07 -14.95 -12.94
N TRP A 386 11.21 -14.40 -11.74
CA TRP A 386 10.82 -13.01 -11.47
C TRP A 386 11.66 -12.03 -12.30
N PHE A 387 12.99 -12.19 -12.27
CA PHE A 387 13.91 -11.28 -12.95
C PHE A 387 13.72 -11.26 -14.47
N VAL A 388 13.55 -12.43 -15.09
CA VAL A 388 13.32 -12.57 -16.53
C VAL A 388 11.99 -11.93 -16.93
N ALA A 389 10.92 -12.13 -16.14
CA ALA A 389 9.63 -11.52 -16.41
C ALA A 389 9.68 -9.98 -16.27
N ASP A 390 10.39 -9.48 -15.26
CA ASP A 390 10.60 -8.05 -15.04
C ASP A 390 11.40 -7.40 -16.20
N VAL A 391 12.53 -7.98 -16.60
CA VAL A 391 13.31 -7.49 -17.75
C VAL A 391 12.48 -7.55 -19.03
N GLN A 392 11.74 -8.63 -19.29
CA GLN A 392 10.91 -8.73 -20.49
C GLN A 392 9.88 -7.60 -20.58
N LYS A 393 9.22 -7.31 -19.45
CA LYS A 393 8.21 -6.25 -19.38
C LYS A 393 8.84 -4.89 -19.66
N GLU A 394 9.89 -4.54 -18.91
CA GLU A 394 10.48 -3.20 -18.92
C GLU A 394 11.36 -2.92 -20.14
N SER A 395 11.72 -3.93 -20.95
CA SER A 395 12.59 -3.78 -22.14
C SER A 395 11.85 -3.74 -23.48
N SER A 396 10.51 -3.71 -23.46
CA SER A 396 9.69 -3.84 -24.67
C SER A 396 10.01 -2.79 -25.73
N ALA A 397 10.27 -1.54 -25.31
CA ALA A 397 10.59 -0.45 -26.22
C ALA A 397 12.02 -0.54 -26.77
N GLU A 398 12.99 -0.93 -25.96
CA GLU A 398 14.39 -1.10 -26.33
C GLU A 398 14.56 -2.27 -27.30
N LEU A 399 13.82 -3.37 -27.09
CA LEU A 399 13.78 -4.51 -28.00
C LEU A 399 13.26 -4.10 -29.38
N GLU A 400 12.16 -3.37 -29.42
CA GLU A 400 11.59 -2.87 -30.68
C GLU A 400 12.52 -1.90 -31.39
N ALA A 401 13.09 -0.94 -30.65
CA ALA A 401 14.02 0.04 -31.21
C ALA A 401 15.32 -0.62 -31.71
N ALA A 402 15.80 -1.67 -31.04
CA ALA A 402 16.95 -2.47 -31.46
C ALA A 402 16.62 -3.51 -32.54
N GLN A 403 15.34 -3.69 -32.89
CA GLN A 403 14.87 -4.76 -33.77
C GLN A 403 15.28 -6.17 -33.30
N LEU A 404 15.32 -6.37 -31.98
CA LEU A 404 15.61 -7.63 -31.31
C LEU A 404 14.32 -8.23 -30.75
N SER A 405 14.22 -9.55 -30.76
CA SER A 405 13.13 -10.28 -30.12
C SER A 405 13.53 -10.77 -28.72
N TRP A 406 12.55 -10.92 -27.84
CA TRP A 406 12.78 -11.50 -26.52
C TRP A 406 13.44 -12.89 -26.58
N LYS A 407 13.09 -13.70 -27.59
CA LYS A 407 13.65 -15.04 -27.79
C LYS A 407 15.17 -15.00 -28.00
N GLU A 408 15.69 -13.94 -28.62
CA GLU A 408 17.12 -13.79 -28.89
C GLU A 408 17.90 -13.40 -27.62
N VAL A 409 17.34 -12.52 -26.79
CA VAL A 409 18.05 -11.98 -25.62
C VAL A 409 17.84 -12.80 -24.34
N ASN A 410 16.72 -13.50 -24.19
CA ASN A 410 16.31 -14.13 -22.92
C ASN A 410 17.39 -15.08 -22.35
N LYS A 411 17.99 -15.92 -23.21
CA LYS A 411 19.03 -16.85 -22.77
C LYS A 411 20.24 -16.12 -22.17
N ALA A 412 20.65 -15.01 -22.76
CA ALA A 412 21.79 -14.23 -22.29
C ALA A 412 21.47 -13.52 -20.97
N VAL A 413 20.28 -12.90 -20.86
CA VAL A 413 19.77 -12.27 -19.63
C VAL A 413 19.73 -13.28 -18.48
N MET A 414 19.11 -14.45 -18.71
CA MET A 414 18.99 -15.50 -17.70
C MET A 414 20.36 -16.01 -17.23
N ASN A 415 21.30 -16.19 -18.15
CA ASN A 415 22.64 -16.65 -17.81
C ASN A 415 23.42 -15.61 -16.99
N ALA A 416 23.33 -14.32 -17.34
CA ALA A 416 24.00 -13.24 -16.61
C ALA A 416 23.45 -13.12 -15.18
N ALA A 417 22.12 -13.11 -15.01
CA ALA A 417 21.48 -13.05 -13.69
C ALA A 417 21.82 -14.28 -12.84
N LYS A 418 21.79 -15.49 -13.43
CA LYS A 418 22.16 -16.73 -12.75
C LYS A 418 23.60 -16.69 -12.26
N LYS A 419 24.52 -16.24 -13.11
CA LYS A 419 25.95 -16.14 -12.77
C LYS A 419 26.16 -15.21 -11.58
N TRP A 420 25.56 -14.02 -11.61
CA TRP A 420 25.65 -13.07 -10.50
C TRP A 420 25.12 -13.66 -9.18
N TYR A 421 23.93 -14.29 -9.20
CA TYR A 421 23.36 -14.90 -7.99
C TYR A 421 24.26 -15.99 -7.41
N GLN A 422 24.85 -16.83 -8.27
CA GLN A 422 25.78 -17.89 -7.87
C GLN A 422 27.10 -17.34 -7.31
N GLU A 423 27.58 -16.19 -7.79
CA GLU A 423 28.76 -15.52 -7.25
C GLU A 423 28.49 -14.97 -5.86
N GLN A 424 27.33 -14.32 -5.66
CA GLN A 424 26.92 -13.80 -4.35
C GLN A 424 26.70 -14.91 -3.32
N ALA A 425 26.12 -16.05 -3.73
CA ALA A 425 25.94 -17.23 -2.88
C ALA A 425 27.26 -17.87 -2.42
N LYS A 426 28.36 -17.65 -3.16
CA LYS A 426 29.69 -18.16 -2.81
C LYS A 426 30.50 -17.20 -1.94
N SER A 427 30.11 -15.93 -1.90
CA SER A 427 30.77 -14.88 -1.09
C SER A 427 30.20 -14.73 0.33
N LEU A 428 29.12 -15.45 0.63
CA LEU A 428 28.59 -15.68 1.99
C LEU A 428 29.11 -17.00 2.53
#